data_AF-A0A2P8DM51-F1
#
_entry.id   AF-A0A2P8DM51-F1
#
_cell.length_a   1.000
_cell.length_b   1.000
_cell.length_c   1.000
_cell.angle_alpha   90.00
_cell.angle_beta   90.00
_cell.angle_gamma   90.00
#
_symmetry.space_group_name_H-M   'P 1'
#
loop_
_entity.id
_entity.type
_entity.pdbx_description
1 polymer ?
#
loop_
_entity_poly.entity_id
_entity_poly.type
_entity_poly.pdbx_seq_one_letter_code
_entity_poly.pdbx_strand_id
1 'polypeptide(L)' 'MSTILENLVKYFQNNSRAEIDKDWADSEKYDQIGPKISDFLEQSKLFYVIEPQDSYWEFNCLNNIIKNPEFSSDFFYFSI' A
#
# COMPACT_ATOMS: atom_id res chain seq x y z
N MET A 1 2.24 17.06 15.64
CA MET A 1 1.83 16.17 14.54
C MET A 1 0.44 15.69 14.86
N SER A 2 -0.53 15.94 13.99
CA SER A 2 -1.85 15.35 14.15
C SER A 2 -1.91 14.01 13.43
N THR A 3 -2.62 13.06 14.02
CA THR A 3 -2.86 11.76 13.38
C THR A 3 -3.83 11.90 12.21
N ILE A 4 -3.85 10.91 11.31
CA ILE A 4 -4.85 10.86 10.22
C ILE A 4 -6.26 10.91 10.79
N LEU A 5 -6.51 10.20 11.91
CA LEU A 5 -7.79 10.19 12.59
C LEU A 5 -8.18 11.59 13.09
N GLU A 6 -7.27 12.31 13.75
CA GLU A 6 -7.53 13.67 14.24
C GLU A 6 -7.82 14.66 13.11
N ASN A 7 -7.13 14.52 11.98
CA ASN A 7 -7.39 15.35 10.81
C ASN A 7 -8.76 15.05 10.21
N LEU A 8 -9.16 13.78 10.17
CA LEU A 8 -10.49 13.36 9.72
C LEU A 8 -11.59 13.95 10.61
N VAL A 9 -11.42 13.86 11.92
CA VAL A 9 -12.36 14.44 12.89
C VAL A 9 -12.48 15.96 12.71
N LYS A 10 -11.36 16.67 12.57
CA LYS A 10 -11.35 18.11 12.30
C LYS A 10 -12.06 18.47 10.99
N TYR A 11 -11.84 17.67 9.94
CA TYR A 11 -12.52 17.87 8.66
C TYR A 11 -14.05 17.75 8.82
N PHE A 12 -14.55 16.72 9.51
CA PHE A 12 -15.99 16.58 9.75
C PHE A 12 -16.59 17.65 10.66
N GLN A 13 -15.81 18.21 11.59
CA GLN A 13 -16.26 19.29 12.48
C GLN A 13 -16.30 20.66 11.78
N ASN A 14 -15.42 20.89 10.82
CA ASN A 14 -15.24 22.21 10.19
C ASN A 14 -16.01 22.38 8.88
N ASN A 15 -16.49 21.31 8.27
CA ASN A 15 -17.22 21.36 6.99
C ASN A 15 -18.71 21.11 7.19
N SER A 16 -19.53 21.70 6.33
CA SER A 16 -20.96 21.46 6.31
C SER A 16 -21.28 20.07 5.74
N ARG A 17 -22.46 19.55 6.07
CA ARG A 17 -22.92 18.27 5.54
C ARG A 17 -22.97 18.25 4.01
N ALA A 18 -23.38 19.36 3.40
CA ALA A 18 -23.48 19.48 1.95
C ALA A 18 -22.10 19.43 1.25
N GLU A 19 -21.07 20.02 1.87
CA GLU A 19 -19.69 19.94 1.36
C GLU A 19 -19.14 18.53 1.48
N ILE A 20 -19.37 17.88 2.63
CA ILE A 20 -18.98 16.48 2.85
C ILE A 20 -19.62 15.55 1.82
N ASP A 21 -20.93 15.69 1.58
CA ASP A 21 -21.65 14.84 0.63
C ASP A 21 -21.17 15.07 -0.82
N LYS A 22 -20.81 16.32 -1.16
CA LYS A 22 -20.20 16.65 -2.46
C LYS A 22 -18.82 16.01 -2.62
N ASP A 23 -17.96 16.16 -1.61
CA ASP A 23 -16.60 15.62 -1.63
C ASP A 23 -16.61 14.09 -1.72
N TRP A 24 -17.57 13.44 -1.04
CA TRP A 24 -17.80 12.00 -1.18
C TRP A 24 -18.28 11.60 -2.58
N ALA A 25 -19.21 12.35 -3.18
CA ALA A 25 -19.67 12.10 -4.55
C ALA A 25 -18.51 12.22 -5.56
N ASP A 26 -17.61 13.19 -5.38
CA ASP A 26 -16.43 13.35 -6.24
C ASP A 26 -15.43 12.18 -6.12
N SER A 27 -15.48 11.44 -5.00
CA SER A 27 -14.62 10.27 -4.76
C SER A 27 -15.14 8.96 -5.37
N GLU A 28 -16.44 8.87 -5.68
CA GLU A 28 -17.08 7.64 -6.20
C GLU A 28 -16.42 7.13 -7.50
N LYS A 29 -15.88 8.05 -8.32
CA LYS A 29 -15.15 7.70 -9.54
C LYS A 29 -13.91 6.84 -9.30
N TYR A 30 -13.32 6.89 -8.10
CA TYR A 30 -12.14 6.12 -7.74
C TYR A 30 -12.48 4.71 -7.24
N ASP A 31 -13.74 4.40 -6.91
CA ASP A 31 -14.15 3.04 -6.51
C ASP A 31 -13.98 2.02 -7.65
N GLN A 32 -13.95 2.50 -8.89
CA GLN A 32 -13.68 1.67 -10.07
C GLN A 32 -12.19 1.58 -10.42
N ILE A 33 -11.33 2.32 -9.72
CA ILE A 33 -9.90 2.40 -10.01
C ILE A 33 -9.12 1.64 -8.94
N GLY A 34 -8.63 0.47 -9.33
CA GLY A 34 -7.75 -0.35 -8.49
C GLY A 34 -8.40 -1.63 -7.98
N PRO A 35 -7.65 -2.44 -7.22
CA PRO A 35 -8.16 -3.65 -6.63
C PRO A 35 -9.21 -3.30 -5.58
N LYS A 36 -10.29 -4.09 -5.50
CA LYS A 36 -11.27 -3.91 -4.45
C LYS A 36 -10.61 -4.16 -3.10
N ILE A 37 -11.03 -3.41 -2.09
CA ILE A 37 -10.58 -3.63 -0.71
C ILE A 37 -10.84 -5.07 -0.27
N SER A 38 -11.93 -5.70 -0.72
CA SER A 38 -12.20 -7.13 -0.51
C SER A 38 -11.06 -8.01 -0.99
N ASP A 39 -10.60 -7.76 -2.21
CA ASP A 39 -9.60 -8.58 -2.90
C ASP A 39 -8.23 -8.37 -2.23
N PHE A 40 -7.91 -7.12 -1.85
CA PHE A 40 -6.73 -6.80 -1.05
C PHE A 40 -6.76 -7.47 0.34
N LEU A 41 -7.91 -7.47 1.01
CA LEU A 41 -8.06 -8.11 2.33
C LEU A 41 -7.94 -9.64 2.22
N GLU A 42 -8.42 -10.23 1.14
CA GLU A 42 -8.26 -11.66 0.88
C GLU A 42 -6.78 -12.02 0.60
N GLN A 43 -6.10 -11.23 -0.22
CA GLN A 43 -4.67 -11.38 -0.47
C GLN A 43 -3.82 -11.19 0.78
N SER A 44 -4.12 -10.20 1.62
CA SER A 44 -3.37 -9.96 2.85
C SER A 44 -3.55 -11.08 3.87
N LYS A 45 -4.74 -11.70 3.96
CA LYS A 45 -4.94 -12.91 4.78
C LYS A 45 -4.05 -14.06 4.31
N LEU A 46 -3.93 -14.28 3.00
CA LEU A 46 -3.01 -15.29 2.46
C LEU A 46 -1.57 -15.02 2.90
N PHE A 47 -1.13 -13.76 2.91
CA PHE A 47 0.20 -13.38 3.38
C PHE A 47 0.45 -13.78 4.84
N TYR A 48 -0.53 -13.58 5.73
CA TYR A 48 -0.42 -13.99 7.14
C TYR A 48 -0.56 -15.50 7.37
N VAL A 49 -1.20 -16.24 6.45
CA VAL A 49 -1.31 -17.70 6.53
C VAL A 49 -0.05 -18.40 6.02
N ILE A 50 0.75 -17.73 5.17
CA ILE A 50 2.00 -18.27 4.62
C ILE A 50 3.18 -18.18 5.62
N GLU A 51 3.09 -17.37 6.69
CA GLU A 51 4.04 -17.42 7.81
C GLU A 51 3.35 -18.05 9.04
N PRO A 52 3.73 -19.28 9.45
CA PRO A 52 5.10 -19.69 9.69
C PRO A 52 5.44 -21.05 9.06
N GLN A 53 6.21 -21.04 7.97
CA GLN A 53 7.07 -22.17 7.65
C GLN A 53 8.50 -21.81 8.06
N ASP A 54 9.16 -22.71 8.79
CA ASP A 54 10.57 -22.62 9.21
C ASP A 54 11.58 -22.54 8.05
N SER A 55 11.12 -22.29 6.81
CA SER A 55 11.95 -22.10 5.64
C SER A 55 11.83 -20.67 5.15
N TYR A 56 12.87 -19.88 5.45
CA TYR A 56 13.16 -18.65 4.72
C TYR A 56 13.07 -18.93 3.21
N TRP A 57 12.39 -18.04 2.48
CA TRP A 57 12.26 -18.09 1.03
C TRP A 57 13.62 -18.38 0.35
N GLU A 58 13.88 -19.63 -0.04
CA GLU A 58 15.04 -19.98 -0.85
C GLU A 58 14.73 -19.64 -2.31
N PHE A 59 15.35 -18.56 -2.80
CA PHE A 59 15.33 -18.22 -4.22
C PHE A 59 16.07 -19.30 -5.02
N ASN A 60 15.33 -20.24 -5.61
CA ASN A 60 15.90 -21.22 -6.52
C ASN A 60 16.07 -20.58 -7.91
N CYS A 61 17.11 -19.77 -8.06
CA CYS A 61 17.48 -19.12 -9.32
C CYS A 61 18.13 -20.12 -10.29
N LEU A 62 17.39 -21.15 -10.70
CA LEU A 62 17.80 -22.12 -11.73
C LEU A 62 17.35 -21.74 -13.15
N ASN A 63 16.88 -20.50 -13.37
CA ASN A 63 16.59 -20.00 -14.71
C ASN A 63 17.55 -18.86 -15.05
N ASN A 64 18.28 -19.06 -16.15
CA ASN A 64 19.33 -18.20 -16.72
C ASN A 64 19.12 -16.72 -16.43
N ILE A 65 20.03 -16.18 -15.60
CA ILE A 65 20.14 -14.78 -15.21
C ILE A 65 20.11 -13.91 -16.47
N ILE A 66 18.99 -13.22 -16.71
CA ILE A 66 19.02 -11.97 -17.48
C ILE A 66 19.97 -11.07 -16.69
N LYS A 67 21.15 -10.78 -17.23
CA LYS A 67 22.10 -9.84 -16.61
C LYS A 67 21.35 -8.54 -16.35
N ASN A 68 21.05 -8.29 -15.07
CA ASN A 68 20.55 -7.03 -14.59
C ASN A 68 21.52 -5.92 -15.06
N PRO A 69 21.09 -4.89 -15.79
CA PRO A 69 21.97 -3.76 -16.11
C PRO A 69 22.55 -3.23 -14.80
N GLU A 70 23.86 -2.97 -14.80
CA GLU A 70 24.67 -2.73 -13.60
C GLU A 70 23.94 -1.85 -12.58
N PHE A 71 23.62 -2.46 -11.45
CA PHE A 71 23.02 -1.84 -10.29
C PHE A 71 23.93 -0.67 -9.87
N SER A 72 23.52 0.58 -10.09
CA SER A 72 24.35 1.71 -9.67
C SER A 72 24.42 1.69 -8.13
N SER A 73 25.64 1.56 -7.63
CA SER A 73 26.02 1.48 -6.22
C SER A 73 25.67 2.72 -5.38
N ASP A 74 25.01 3.71 -5.98
CA ASP A 74 24.69 5.00 -5.38
C ASP A 74 23.54 4.92 -4.37
N PHE A 75 22.84 3.78 -4.29
CA PHE A 75 21.72 3.57 -3.36
C PHE A 75 22.14 3.50 -1.88
N PHE A 76 23.42 3.25 -1.58
CA PHE A 76 23.91 3.06 -0.21
C PHE A 76 24.73 4.24 0.36
N TYR A 77 24.82 5.37 -0.34
CA TYR A 77 25.67 6.51 0.08
C TYR A 77 25.01 7.53 1.04
N PHE A 78 23.97 7.16 1.79
CA PHE A 78 23.46 7.99 2.89
C PHE A 78 23.29 7.24 4.21
N SER A 79 24.33 6.49 4.57
CA SER A 79 24.54 6.08 5.96
C SER A 79 26.02 5.91 6.25
N ILE A 80 26.67 7.03 6.59
CA ILE A 80 27.63 7.26 7.70
C ILE A 80 27.80 8.78 7.83
#